data_AF-A0A396MSZ8-F1
#
_entry.id   AF-A0A396MSZ8-F1
#
_cell.length_a   1.000
_cell.length_b   1.000
_cell.length_c   1.000
_cell.angle_alpha   90.00
_cell.angle_beta   90.00
_cell.angle_gamma   90.00
#
_symmetry.space_group_name_H-M   'P 1'
#
loop_
_entity.id
_entity.type
_entity.pdbx_description
1 polymer ?
#
loop_
_entity_poly.entity_id
_entity_poly.type
_entity_poly.pdbx_seq_one_letter_code
_entity_poly.pdbx_strand_id
1 'polypeptide(L)' 'MNIRFTIEEENIIAIYAEDSRERTIDNINSAMPYMDEDMRQLAAAAVNKLQAMTDSEFSEREFILTDE' A
#
# COMPACT_ATOMS: atom_id res chain seq x y z
N MET A 1 15.00 4.28 -6.77
CA MET A 1 14.32 3.43 -7.78
C MET A 1 12.90 3.95 -7.84
N ASN A 2 12.41 4.46 -8.98
CA ASN A 2 11.06 5.06 -9.02
C ASN A 2 10.01 3.95 -8.93
N ILE A 3 9.61 3.61 -7.70
CA ILE A 3 8.52 2.67 -7.43
C ILE A 3 7.25 3.32 -7.93
N ARG A 4 6.58 2.67 -8.89
CA ARG A 4 5.29 3.09 -9.44
C ARG A 4 4.20 2.17 -8.91
N PHE A 5 3.20 2.76 -8.29
CA PHE A 5 1.99 2.06 -7.91
C PHE A 5 0.97 2.16 -9.03
N THR A 6 0.12 1.16 -9.15
CA THR A 6 -1.12 1.25 -9.93
C THR A 6 -2.19 1.96 -9.09
N ILE A 7 -3.25 2.44 -9.73
CA ILE A 7 -4.38 3.06 -9.04
C ILE A 7 -4.96 2.12 -7.97
N GLU A 8 -5.14 0.85 -8.31
CA GLU A 8 -5.66 -0.16 -7.39
C GLU A 8 -4.75 -0.37 -6.17
N GLU A 9 -3.42 -0.33 -6.35
CA GLU A 9 -2.47 -0.41 -5.24
C GLU A 9 -2.51 0.86 -4.38
N GLU A 10 -2.54 2.05 -4.98
CA GLU A 10 -2.66 3.32 -4.24
C GLU A 10 -3.97 3.37 -3.44
N ASN A 11 -5.06 2.85 -3.99
CA ASN A 11 -6.34 2.76 -3.30
C ASN A 11 -6.27 1.86 -2.07
N ILE A 12 -5.69 0.66 -2.19
CA ILE A 12 -5.49 -0.20 -1.01
C ILE A 12 -4.59 0.48 0.02
N ILE A 13 -3.49 1.09 -0.42
CA ILE A 13 -2.58 1.77 0.51
C ILE A 13 -3.30 2.92 1.21
N ALA A 14 -4.08 3.73 0.50
CA ALA A 14 -4.84 4.85 1.04
C ALA A 14 -5.89 4.42 2.08
N ILE A 15 -6.52 3.25 1.91
CA ILE A 15 -7.48 2.70 2.90
C ILE A 15 -6.80 2.37 4.23
N TYR A 16 -5.57 1.86 4.18
CA TYR A 16 -4.82 1.39 5.35
C TYR A 16 -3.68 2.32 5.78
N ALA A 17 -3.55 3.49 5.11
CA ALA A 17 -2.50 4.45 5.33
C ALA A 17 -2.54 5.00 6.75
N GLU A 18 -1.38 5.03 7.38
CA GLU A 18 -1.17 5.48 8.76
C GLU A 18 0.03 6.43 8.84
N ASP A 19 0.31 6.90 10.05
CA ASP A 19 1.44 7.79 10.38
C ASP A 19 2.81 7.34 9.83
N SER A 20 2.99 6.04 9.54
CA SER A 20 4.22 5.51 8.96
C SER A 20 3.99 4.40 7.95
N ARG A 21 4.99 4.24 7.07
CA ARG A 21 5.09 3.15 6.10
C ARG A 21 4.99 1.78 6.77
N GLU A 22 5.69 1.59 7.89
CA GLU A 22 5.67 0.32 8.63
C GLU A 22 4.27 0.01 9.18
N ARG A 23 3.58 1.00 9.76
CA ARG A 23 2.20 0.82 10.25
C ARG A 23 1.22 0.52 9.12
N THR A 24 1.37 1.22 7.99
CA THR A 24 0.58 0.97 6.79
C THR A 24 0.77 -0.47 6.30
N ILE A 25 2.01 -0.96 6.24
CA ILE A 25 2.31 -2.35 5.89
C ILE A 25 1.68 -3.33 6.90
N ASP A 26 1.78 -3.07 8.20
CA ASP A 26 1.23 -3.95 9.25
C ASP A 26 -0.30 -4.04 9.17
N ASN A 27 -0.97 -2.90 8.92
CA ASN A 27 -2.41 -2.84 8.72
C ASN A 27 -2.84 -3.65 7.49
N ILE A 28 -2.15 -3.51 6.35
CA ILE A 28 -2.44 -4.28 5.14
C ILE A 28 -2.23 -5.78 5.39
N ASN A 29 -1.13 -6.15 6.07
CA ASN A 29 -0.86 -7.54 6.43
C ASN A 29 -1.93 -8.14 7.35
N SER A 30 -2.43 -7.35 8.30
CA SER A 30 -3.49 -7.76 9.22
C SER A 30 -4.84 -7.93 8.51
N ALA A 31 -5.10 -7.14 7.46
CA ALA A 31 -6.31 -7.22 6.66
C ALA A 31 -6.25 -8.30 5.57
N MET A 32 -5.07 -8.67 5.08
CA MET A 32 -4.88 -9.65 4.00
C MET A 32 -5.58 -11.02 4.19
N PRO A 33 -5.69 -11.60 5.40
CA PRO A 33 -6.42 -12.84 5.62
C PRO A 33 -7.93 -12.75 5.34
N TYR A 34 -8.49 -11.53 5.35
CA TYR A 34 -9.90 -11.26 5.14
C TYR A 34 -10.22 -10.83 3.70
N MET A 35 -9.19 -10.68 2.86
CA MET A 35 -9.34 -10.29 1.45
C MET A 35 -9.55 -11.51 0.55
N ASP A 36 -10.27 -11.31 -0.54
CA ASP A 36 -10.34 -12.28 -1.63
C ASP A 36 -8.97 -12.48 -2.28
N GLU A 37 -8.80 -13.58 -3.04
CA GLU A 37 -7.51 -13.97 -3.60
C GLU A 37 -6.87 -12.86 -4.47
N ASP A 38 -7.66 -12.23 -5.35
CA ASP A 38 -7.19 -11.14 -6.20
C ASP A 38 -6.77 -9.91 -5.38
N MET A 39 -7.59 -9.51 -4.40
CA MET A 39 -7.27 -8.40 -3.49
C MET A 39 -6.02 -8.69 -2.65
N ARG A 40 -5.82 -9.95 -2.24
CA ARG A 40 -4.64 -10.36 -1.50
C ARG A 40 -3.38 -10.29 -2.37
N GLN A 41 -3.45 -10.65 -3.64
CA GLN A 41 -2.32 -10.49 -4.57
C GLN A 41 -1.98 -9.01 -4.77
N LEU A 42 -2.99 -8.17 -4.93
CA LEU A 42 -2.83 -6.71 -5.05
C LEU A 42 -2.22 -6.10 -3.78
N ALA A 43 -2.74 -6.45 -2.61
CA ALA A 43 -2.21 -6.03 -1.31
C ALA A 43 -0.76 -6.48 -1.10
N ALA A 44 -0.43 -7.73 -1.45
CA ALA A 44 0.94 -8.24 -1.39
C ALA A 44 1.88 -7.49 -2.34
N ALA A 45 1.44 -7.13 -3.55
CA ALA A 45 2.23 -6.33 -4.49
C ALA A 45 2.49 -4.92 -3.94
N ALA A 46 1.44 -4.28 -3.40
CA ALA A 46 1.54 -2.98 -2.73
C ALA A 46 2.53 -3.04 -1.55
N VAL A 47 2.42 -4.04 -0.67
CA VAL A 47 3.33 -4.24 0.47
C VAL A 47 4.77 -4.44 0.02
N ASN A 48 5.04 -5.25 -1.01
CA ASN A 48 6.40 -5.43 -1.53
C ASN A 48 7.01 -4.11 -2.03
N LYS A 49 6.20 -3.28 -2.70
CA LYS A 49 6.62 -1.94 -3.15
C LYS A 49 6.84 -0.98 -1.99
N LEU A 50 5.97 -0.99 -0.98
CA LEU A 50 6.15 -0.24 0.27
C LEU A 50 7.42 -0.70 1.01
N GLN A 51 7.75 -1.99 1.00
CA GLN A 51 8.97 -2.50 1.61
C GLN A 51 10.24 -2.08 0.85
N ALA A 52 10.14 -1.91 -0.47
CA ALA A 52 11.24 -1.47 -1.32
C ALA A 52 11.50 0.05 -1.30
N MET A 53 10.54 0.85 -0.80
CA MET A 53 10.71 2.30 -0.65
C MET A 53 11.16 2.68 0.76
N THR A 54 11.74 3.88 0.86
CA THR A 54 12.16 4.47 2.13
C THR A 54 11.01 5.20 2.83
N ASP A 55 11.13 5.42 4.15
CA ASP A 55 10.13 6.18 4.92
C ASP A 55 10.00 7.63 4.44
N SER A 56 11.09 8.21 3.92
CA SER A 56 11.09 9.55 3.31
C SER A 56 10.26 9.58 2.03
N GLU A 57 10.49 8.63 1.11
CA GLU A 57 9.68 8.51 -0.12
C GLU A 57 8.21 8.25 0.18
N PHE A 58 7.91 7.49 1.24
CA PHE A 58 6.53 7.27 1.69
C PHE A 58 5.89 8.55 2.21
N SER A 59 6.59 9.32 3.06
CA SER A 59 6.07 10.55 3.66
C SER A 59 5.90 11.69 2.65
N GLU A 60 6.71 11.69 1.58
CA GLU A 60 6.58 12.62 0.46
C GLU A 60 5.45 12.22 -0.50
N ARG A 61 4.95 10.98 -0.42
CA ARG A 61 3.85 10.49 -1.25
C ARG A 61 2.53 10.63 -0.52
N GLU A 62 1.55 11.16 -1.22
CA GLU A 62 0.16 11.14 -0.77
C GLU A 62 -0.57 10.01 -1.51
N PHE A 63 -1.11 9.05 -0.76
CA PHE A 63 -1.95 7.99 -1.30
C PHE A 63 -3.40 8.46 -1.23
N ILE A 64 -4.00 8.70 -2.39
CA ILE A 64 -5.36 9.23 -2.49
C ILE A 64 -6.24 8.13 -3.08
N LEU A 65 -7.40 7.91 -2.44
CA LEU A 65 -8.45 7.08 -3.01
C LEU A 65 -8.99 7.76 -4.28
N THR A 66 -8.76 7.16 -5.43
CA THR A 66 -9.24 7.63 -6.73
C THR A 66 -9.96 6.50 -7.45
N ASP A 67 -11.07 6.82 -8.11
CA ASP A 67 -11.81 5.88 -8.96
C ASP A 67 -11.21 5.76 -10.38
N GLU A 68 -10.21 6.58 -10.73
CA GLU A 68 -9.62 6.71 -12.07
C GLU A 68 -8.10 6.49 -12.12
#